data_AF-A0A1B9JY96-F1
#
_entry.id   AF-A0A1B9JY96-F1
#
_cell.length_a   1.000
_cell.length_b   1.000
_cell.length_c   1.000
_cell.angle_alpha   90.00
_cell.angle_beta   90.00
_cell.angle_gamma   90.00
#
_symmetry.space_group_name_H-M   'P 1'
#
loop_
_entity.id
_entity.type
_entity.pdbx_description
1 polymer ?
#
loop_
_entity_poly.entity_id
_entity_poly.type
_entity_poly.pdbx_seq_one_letter_code
_entity_poly.pdbx_strand_id
1 'polypeptide(L)'
;MKKVLFCILMVPFFVFADYKLKTKDKSAEIKINAAVMATTYCHERHTLGRFLFELNKKGDPKNFIPKIREQLGDELTDSILNYAKNEKKPVKQNQFLNERYAECVDQTIATVTSELQKSEN
;
A
#
# COMPACT_ATOMS: atom_id res chain seq x y z
N MET A 1 3.47 24.35 22.66
CA MET A 1 2.47 23.46 22.01
C MET A 1 3.20 22.46 21.10
N LYS A 2 3.66 21.34 21.65
CA LYS A 2 4.43 20.29 20.96
C LYS A 2 3.86 18.93 21.39
N LYS A 3 2.68 18.55 20.88
CA LYS A 3 2.02 17.27 21.21
C LYS A 3 1.33 16.59 20.03
N VAL A 4 1.65 16.97 18.78
CA VAL A 4 1.02 16.36 17.58
C VAL A 4 1.97 15.40 16.85
N LEU A 5 3.21 15.25 17.32
CA LEU A 5 4.23 14.47 16.60
C LEU A 5 4.32 12.99 17.00
N PHE A 6 3.38 12.46 17.80
CA PHE A 6 3.51 11.11 18.36
C PHE A 6 2.53 10.06 17.82
N CYS A 7 1.57 10.44 16.97
CA CYS A 7 0.56 9.49 16.50
C CYS A 7 0.81 8.89 15.09
N ILE A 8 1.86 9.32 14.37
CA ILE A 8 2.11 8.83 13.00
C ILE A 8 3.26 7.78 12.95
N LEU A 9 4.06 7.67 14.01
CA LEU A 9 5.21 6.73 14.05
C LEU A 9 4.92 5.40 14.78
N MET A 10 3.71 5.23 15.35
CA MET A 10 3.37 4.06 16.16
C MET A 10 2.55 2.98 15.43
N VAL A 11 2.18 3.20 14.16
CA VAL A 11 1.33 2.25 13.41
C VAL A 11 2.11 1.15 12.66
N PRO A 12 3.39 1.31 12.22
CA PRO A 12 4.05 0.20 11.54
C PRO A 12 4.79 -0.78 12.48
N PHE A 13 5.03 -0.46 13.76
CA PHE A 13 5.89 -1.30 14.63
C PHE A 13 5.16 -2.30 15.55
N PHE A 14 3.89 -2.07 15.89
CA PHE A 14 3.20 -2.90 16.91
C PHE A 14 2.41 -4.10 16.37
N VAL A 15 2.28 -4.28 15.06
CA VAL A 15 1.67 -5.50 14.50
C VAL A 15 2.69 -6.65 14.41
N PHE A 16 3.99 -6.37 14.52
CA PHE A 16 5.07 -7.36 14.30
C PHE A 16 5.59 -8.05 15.57
N ALA A 17 5.27 -7.61 16.78
CA ALA A 17 6.01 -8.05 17.96
C ALA A 17 5.53 -9.38 18.59
N ASP A 18 4.27 -9.81 18.41
CA ASP A 18 3.74 -10.96 19.17
C ASP A 18 2.94 -12.01 18.39
N TYR A 19 2.76 -11.88 17.07
CA TYR A 19 2.30 -13.01 16.27
C TYR A 19 3.48 -13.93 15.92
N LYS A 20 4.04 -14.58 16.95
CA LYS A 20 4.75 -15.86 16.73
C LYS A 20 3.71 -16.89 16.29
N LEU A 21 3.32 -16.84 15.02
CA LEU A 21 2.63 -17.90 14.32
C LEU A 21 3.58 -19.10 14.26
N LYS A 22 3.63 -19.86 15.35
CA LYS A 22 4.37 -21.13 15.44
C LYS A 22 3.66 -22.17 14.59
N THR A 23 3.79 -22.07 13.28
CA THR A 23 3.54 -23.20 12.38
C THR A 23 4.83 -24.02 12.31
N LYS A 24 4.77 -25.34 12.45
CA LYS A 24 5.95 -26.21 12.30
C LYS A 24 6.38 -26.36 10.82
N ASP A 25 5.63 -25.77 9.90
CA ASP A 25 5.81 -25.83 8.46
C ASP A 25 6.37 -24.49 7.97
N LYS A 26 7.67 -24.46 7.66
CA LYS A 26 8.38 -23.28 7.16
C LYS A 26 7.78 -22.72 5.87
N SER A 27 7.18 -23.58 5.02
CA SER A 27 6.55 -23.13 3.78
C SER A 27 5.28 -22.31 4.06
N ALA A 28 4.52 -22.71 5.09
CA ALA A 28 3.34 -21.98 5.54
C ALA A 28 3.73 -20.62 6.18
N GLU A 29 4.80 -20.59 6.97
CA GLU A 29 5.33 -19.36 7.58
C GLU A 29 5.76 -18.32 6.53
N ILE A 30 6.50 -18.75 5.49
CA ILE A 30 6.93 -17.88 4.38
C ILE A 30 5.72 -17.25 3.68
N LYS A 31 4.68 -18.04 3.38
CA LYS A 31 3.47 -17.54 2.71
C LYS A 31 2.70 -16.54 3.57
N ILE A 32 2.62 -16.77 4.88
CA ILE A 32 1.93 -15.85 5.79
C ILE A 32 2.70 -14.53 5.87
N ASN A 33 4.03 -14.57 6.04
CA ASN A 33 4.85 -13.37 6.09
C ASN A 33 4.78 -12.57 4.78
N ALA A 34 4.81 -13.26 3.63
CA ALA A 34 4.61 -12.65 2.32
C ALA A 34 3.23 -11.98 2.21
N ALA A 35 2.16 -12.62 2.68
CA ALA A 35 0.81 -12.07 2.67
C ALA A 35 0.67 -10.84 3.58
N VAL A 36 1.28 -10.84 4.77
CA VAL A 36 1.28 -9.69 5.69
C VAL A 36 2.03 -8.49 5.10
N MET A 37 3.20 -8.72 4.50
CA MET A 37 3.96 -7.66 3.82
C MET A 37 3.19 -7.10 2.63
N ALA A 38 2.64 -7.98 1.79
CA ALA A 38 1.84 -7.61 0.62
C ALA A 38 0.63 -6.75 1.02
N THR A 39 -0.15 -7.19 2.01
CA THR A 39 -1.34 -6.45 2.45
C THR A 39 -0.99 -5.10 3.04
N THR A 40 0.10 -4.97 3.81
CA THR A 40 0.55 -3.70 4.39
C THR A 40 0.97 -2.71 3.30
N TYR A 41 1.88 -3.12 2.41
CA TYR A 41 2.40 -2.30 1.33
C TYR A 41 1.30 -1.84 0.37
N CYS A 42 0.43 -2.77 -0.04
CA CYS A 42 -0.64 -2.47 -0.98
C CYS A 42 -1.73 -1.60 -0.33
N HIS A 43 -1.95 -1.73 0.98
CA HIS A 43 -2.95 -0.91 1.69
C HIS A 43 -2.50 0.56 1.80
N GLU A 44 -1.21 0.80 2.00
CA GLU A 44 -0.63 2.14 1.95
C GLU A 44 -0.84 2.77 0.56
N ARG A 45 -0.54 2.01 -0.51
CA ARG A 45 -0.75 2.47 -1.90
C ARG A 45 -2.22 2.82 -2.17
N HIS A 46 -3.14 1.97 -1.71
CA HIS A 46 -4.59 2.21 -1.82
C HIS A 46 -5.02 3.49 -1.10
N THR A 47 -4.55 3.67 0.13
CA THR A 47 -4.88 4.84 0.95
C THR A 47 -4.39 6.14 0.33
N LEU A 48 -3.15 6.17 -0.17
CA LEU A 48 -2.59 7.32 -0.88
C LEU A 48 -3.34 7.59 -2.19
N GLY A 49 -3.76 6.55 -2.91
CA GLY A 49 -4.61 6.70 -4.10
C GLY A 49 -5.98 7.31 -3.80
N ARG A 50 -6.62 6.91 -2.70
CA ARG A 50 -7.86 7.55 -2.23
C ARG A 50 -7.64 9.02 -1.89
N PHE A 51 -6.52 9.32 -1.25
CA PHE A 51 -6.14 10.70 -0.92
C PHE A 51 -5.96 11.54 -2.20
N LEU A 52 -5.30 11.02 -3.24
CA LEU A 52 -5.17 11.69 -4.54
C LEU A 52 -6.52 12.03 -5.17
N PHE A 53 -7.52 11.13 -5.11
CA PHE A 53 -8.85 11.44 -5.63
C PHE A 53 -9.54 12.58 -4.86
N GLU A 54 -9.38 12.63 -3.55
CA GLU A 54 -9.90 13.72 -2.73
C GLU A 54 -9.17 15.04 -2.99
N LEU A 55 -7.86 14.99 -3.21
CA LEU A 55 -7.07 16.16 -3.61
C LEU A 55 -7.52 16.72 -4.96
N ASN A 56 -7.71 15.86 -5.96
CA ASN A 56 -8.15 16.26 -7.30
C ASN A 56 -9.53 16.94 -7.27
N LYS A 57 -10.47 16.43 -6.44
CA LYS A 57 -11.77 17.08 -6.21
C LYS A 57 -11.64 18.48 -5.58
N LYS A 58 -10.60 18.71 -4.77
CA LYS A 58 -10.33 19.96 -4.06
C LYS A 58 -9.34 20.88 -4.79
N GLY A 59 -8.88 20.50 -5.99
CA GLY A 59 -7.99 21.32 -6.82
C GLY A 59 -6.50 21.12 -6.57
N ASP A 60 -6.05 19.89 -6.29
CA ASP A 60 -4.64 19.46 -6.25
C ASP A 60 -3.68 20.44 -5.55
N PRO A 61 -3.66 20.46 -4.20
CA PRO A 61 -2.76 21.34 -3.48
C PRO A 61 -1.29 20.99 -3.79
N LYS A 62 -0.57 21.96 -4.38
CA LYS A 62 0.79 21.82 -4.95
C LYS A 62 1.82 21.17 -4.02
N ASN A 63 1.63 21.25 -2.71
CA ASN A 63 2.59 20.77 -1.72
C ASN A 63 2.46 19.27 -1.38
N PHE A 64 1.36 18.62 -1.79
CA PHE A 64 1.08 17.23 -1.42
C PHE A 64 1.44 16.23 -2.52
N ILE A 65 1.25 16.60 -3.80
CA ILE A 65 1.53 15.71 -4.94
C ILE A 65 3.00 15.24 -4.97
N PRO A 66 4.03 16.08 -4.73
CA PRO A 66 5.41 15.63 -4.72
C PRO A 66 5.68 14.53 -3.68
N LYS A 67 5.16 14.68 -2.46
CA LYS A 67 5.32 13.68 -1.39
C LYS A 67 4.62 12.37 -1.70
N ILE A 68 3.49 12.42 -2.40
CA ILE A 68 2.78 11.21 -2.81
C ILE A 68 3.57 10.49 -3.91
N ARG A 69 4.17 11.23 -4.86
CA ARG A 69 5.05 10.66 -5.89
C ARG A 69 6.27 9.96 -5.29
N GLU A 70 6.88 10.53 -4.26
CA GLU A 70 8.00 9.89 -3.54
C GLU A 70 7.62 8.51 -2.96
N GLN A 71 6.36 8.33 -2.55
CA GLN A 71 5.88 7.07 -1.94
C GLN A 71 5.32 6.08 -2.97
N LEU A 72 4.50 6.55 -3.91
CA LEU A 72 3.82 5.69 -4.90
C LEU A 72 4.65 5.42 -6.15
N GLY A 73 5.57 6.32 -6.47
CA GLY A 73 6.20 6.46 -7.78
C GLY A 73 5.38 7.34 -8.73
N ASP A 74 6.07 7.91 -9.72
CA ASP A 74 5.47 8.80 -10.71
C ASP A 74 4.38 8.09 -11.53
N GLU A 75 4.68 6.89 -12.05
CA GLU A 75 3.79 6.16 -12.94
C GLU A 75 2.42 5.87 -12.31
N LEU A 76 2.40 5.33 -11.07
CA LEU A 76 1.14 5.04 -10.38
C LEU A 76 0.40 6.34 -10.05
N THR A 77 1.11 7.37 -9.60
CA THR A 77 0.51 8.67 -9.29
C THR A 77 -0.16 9.27 -10.54
N ASP A 78 0.52 9.25 -11.68
CA ASP A 78 -0.01 9.74 -12.95
C ASP A 78 -1.20 8.91 -13.44
N SER A 79 -1.15 7.58 -13.29
CA SER A 79 -2.29 6.71 -13.61
C SER A 79 -3.53 7.09 -12.80
N ILE A 80 -3.39 7.30 -11.49
CA ILE A 80 -4.49 7.69 -10.59
C ILE A 80 -5.04 9.07 -10.97
N LEU A 81 -4.18 10.08 -11.15
CA LEU A 81 -4.60 11.43 -11.50
C LEU A 81 -5.29 11.48 -12.87
N ASN A 82 -4.78 10.75 -13.86
CA ASN A 82 -5.40 10.67 -15.18
C ASN A 82 -6.74 9.95 -15.14
N TYR A 83 -6.87 8.87 -14.36
CA TYR A 83 -8.15 8.22 -14.14
C TYR A 83 -9.15 9.18 -13.48
N ALA A 84 -8.72 9.96 -12.49
CA ALA A 84 -9.54 10.94 -11.78
C ALA A 84 -10.07 12.08 -12.67
N LYS A 85 -9.28 12.51 -13.67
CA LYS A 85 -9.70 13.52 -14.65
C LYS A 85 -10.85 13.02 -15.52
N ASN A 86 -10.78 11.76 -15.94
CA ASN A 86 -11.73 11.14 -16.87
C ASN A 86 -12.96 10.59 -16.15
N GLU A 87 -12.81 10.13 -14.91
CA GLU A 87 -13.88 9.52 -14.13
C GLU A 87 -14.06 10.23 -12.78
N LYS A 88 -15.14 11.02 -12.69
CA LYS A 88 -15.46 11.85 -11.52
C LYS A 88 -16.28 11.13 -10.46
N LYS A 89 -16.81 9.93 -10.76
CA LYS A 89 -17.68 9.18 -9.84
C LYS A 89 -16.84 8.45 -8.77
N PRO A 90 -17.07 8.70 -7.47
CA PRO A 90 -16.32 8.07 -6.39
C PRO A 90 -16.36 6.54 -6.40
N VAL A 91 -17.48 5.94 -6.82
CA VAL A 91 -17.65 4.49 -6.87
C VAL A 91 -16.65 3.85 -7.85
N LYS A 92 -16.51 4.40 -9.05
CA LYS A 92 -15.60 3.88 -10.07
C LYS A 92 -14.13 4.13 -9.75
N GLN A 93 -13.84 5.28 -9.15
CA GLN A 93 -12.53 5.58 -8.57
C GLN A 93 -12.11 4.52 -7.54
N ASN A 94 -13.01 4.15 -6.62
CA ASN A 94 -12.73 3.09 -5.65
C ASN A 94 -12.60 1.70 -6.29
N GLN A 95 -13.38 1.39 -7.34
CA GLN A 95 -13.23 0.14 -8.09
C GLN A 95 -11.84 0.02 -8.70
N PHE A 96 -11.36 1.08 -9.36
CA PHE A 96 -10.00 1.14 -9.90
C PHE A 96 -8.93 0.88 -8.83
N LEU A 97 -9.04 1.50 -7.66
CA LEU A 97 -8.06 1.25 -6.57
C LEU A 97 -8.15 -0.15 -6.00
N ASN A 98 -9.35 -0.75 -5.93
CA ASN A 98 -9.51 -2.12 -5.45
C ASN A 98 -8.89 -3.13 -6.42
N GLU A 99 -9.03 -2.91 -7.74
CA GLU A 99 -8.36 -3.72 -8.76
C GLU A 99 -6.84 -3.63 -8.62
N ARG A 100 -6.29 -2.41 -8.52
CA ARG A 100 -4.85 -2.19 -8.30
C ARG A 100 -4.33 -2.77 -6.98
N TYR A 101 -5.16 -2.77 -5.93
CA TYR A 101 -4.82 -3.37 -4.65
C TYR A 101 -4.69 -4.89 -4.76
N ALA A 102 -5.65 -5.55 -5.41
CA ALA A 102 -5.60 -7.00 -5.64
C ALA A 102 -4.38 -7.38 -6.47
N GLU A 103 -4.12 -6.68 -7.58
CA GLU A 103 -2.93 -6.87 -8.41
C GLU A 103 -1.63 -6.75 -7.60
N CYS A 104 -1.53 -5.71 -6.75
CA CYS A 104 -0.37 -5.47 -5.90
C CYS A 104 -0.17 -6.60 -4.88
N VAL A 105 -1.24 -7.07 -4.24
CA VAL A 105 -1.15 -8.14 -3.23
C VAL A 105 -0.65 -9.42 -3.89
N ASP A 106 -1.24 -9.82 -5.01
CA ASP A 106 -0.87 -11.05 -5.71
C ASP A 106 0.60 -11.01 -6.20
N GLN A 107 1.03 -9.89 -6.78
CA GLN A 107 2.41 -9.71 -7.25
C GLN A 107 3.42 -9.70 -6.11
N THR A 108 3.08 -9.07 -4.98
CA THR A 108 3.99 -8.98 -3.82
C THR A 108 4.13 -10.34 -3.14
N ILE A 109 3.03 -11.09 -2.98
CA ILE A 109 3.09 -12.46 -2.45
C ILE A 109 3.97 -13.34 -3.32
N ALA A 110 3.78 -13.30 -4.65
CA ALA A 110 4.58 -14.11 -5.57
C ALA A 110 6.08 -13.77 -5.51
N THR A 111 6.41 -12.47 -5.48
CA THR A 111 7.79 -11.99 -5.42
C THR A 111 8.47 -12.39 -4.11
N VAL A 112 7.87 -12.04 -2.96
CA VAL A 112 8.45 -12.29 -1.64
C VAL A 112 8.59 -13.78 -1.36
N THR A 113 7.60 -14.59 -1.76
CA THR A 113 7.68 -16.05 -1.63
C THR A 113 8.87 -16.61 -2.44
N SER A 114 9.08 -16.13 -3.66
CA SER A 114 10.19 -16.55 -4.53
C SER A 114 11.55 -16.15 -3.98
N GLU A 115 11.68 -14.92 -3.46
CA GLU A 115 12.92 -14.42 -2.87
C GLU A 115 13.30 -15.18 -1.59
N LEU A 116 12.33 -15.40 -0.69
CA LEU A 116 12.55 -16.15 0.54
C LEU A 116 12.96 -17.61 0.25
N GLN A 117 12.33 -18.27 -0.74
CA GLN A 117 12.71 -19.63 -1.15
C GLN A 117 14.12 -19.72 -1.73
N LYS A 118 14.58 -18.70 -2.48
CA LYS A 118 15.95 -18.66 -3.02
C LYS A 118 17.01 -18.49 -1.94
N SER A 119 16.68 -17.78 -0.85
CA SER A 119 17.61 -17.56 0.26
C SER A 119 17.85 -18.80 1.14
N GLU A 120 17.05 -19.85 0.95
CA GLU A 120 17.15 -21.12 1.70
C GLU A 120 17.97 -22.22 0.97
N ASN A 121 18.38 -21.99 -0.29
CA ASN A 121 19.23 -22.90 -1.09
C ASN A 121 20.66 -22.36 -1.22
#